data_AF-A0A5N6UJF9-F1
#
_entry.id   AF-A0A5N6UJF9-F1
#
_cell.length_a   1.000
_cell.length_b   1.000
_cell.length_c   1.000
_cell.angle_alpha   90.00
_cell.angle_beta   90.00
_cell.angle_gamma   90.00
#
_symmetry.space_group_name_H-M   'P 1'
#
loop_
_entity.id
_entity.type
_entity.pdbx_description
1 polymer ?
#
loop_
_entity_poly.entity_id
_entity_poly.type
_entity_poly.pdbx_seq_one_letter_code
_entity_poly.pdbx_strand_id
1 'polypeptide(L)'
;MQFHTTLAVGLSLLGFTLAGSFKHPIEWKASDFAITCGSEDCNYNFNIASNTTGPSKFKTSCSGVPAEKDYSPCQDENTEAKLQVVPGTRPMWSVHIQHTWIEGEARYTAHGDANITNTANSFTVPVTRVSGVI
;
A
#
# COMPACT_ATOMS: atom_id res chain seq x y z
N MET A 1 -25.74 -13.09 -50.84
CA MET A 1 -25.66 -12.56 -49.46
C MET A 1 -24.23 -12.75 -49.00
N GLN A 2 -23.48 -11.66 -48.88
CA GLN A 2 -22.04 -11.63 -48.62
C GLN A 2 -21.84 -11.38 -47.12
N PHE A 3 -21.25 -12.32 -46.39
CA PHE A 3 -20.97 -12.18 -44.97
C PHE A 3 -19.62 -11.48 -44.80
N HIS A 4 -19.64 -10.25 -44.30
CA HIS A 4 -18.45 -9.55 -43.85
C HIS A 4 -18.13 -10.02 -42.42
N THR A 5 -17.01 -10.71 -42.26
CA THR A 5 -16.45 -11.05 -40.95
C THR A 5 -15.57 -9.90 -40.49
N THR A 6 -16.01 -9.13 -39.49
CA THR A 6 -15.17 -8.13 -38.81
C THR A 6 -14.31 -8.83 -37.76
N LEU A 7 -12.99 -8.76 -37.92
CA LEU A 7 -12.04 -9.19 -36.90
C LEU A 7 -12.09 -8.23 -35.70
N ALA A 8 -12.35 -8.76 -34.51
CA ALA A 8 -12.13 -8.06 -33.26
C ALA A 8 -10.62 -8.08 -32.94
N VAL A 9 -9.99 -6.90 -32.91
CA VAL A 9 -8.61 -6.73 -32.42
C VAL A 9 -8.68 -6.67 -30.89
N GLY A 10 -8.37 -7.78 -30.23
CA GLY A 10 -8.19 -7.81 -28.78
C GLY A 10 -6.83 -7.22 -28.41
N LEU A 11 -6.80 -5.98 -27.90
CA LEU A 11 -5.63 -5.46 -27.20
C LEU A 11 -5.51 -6.21 -25.86
N SER A 12 -4.67 -7.24 -25.83
CA SER A 12 -4.30 -7.91 -24.59
C SER A 12 -3.20 -7.08 -23.91
N LEU A 13 -3.57 -6.32 -22.88
CA LEU A 13 -2.62 -5.64 -21.99
C LEU A 13 -1.94 -6.72 -21.13
N LEU A 14 -0.77 -7.17 -21.55
CA LEU A 14 0.09 -8.06 -20.77
C LEU A 14 0.68 -7.27 -19.60
N GLY A 15 -0.01 -7.26 -18.46
CA GLY A 15 0.56 -6.80 -17.20
C GLY A 15 1.60 -7.82 -16.70
N PHE A 16 2.89 -7.49 -16.77
CA PHE A 16 3.95 -8.35 -16.24
C PHE A 16 4.07 -8.15 -14.72
N THR A 17 3.72 -9.17 -13.93
CA THR A 17 4.02 -9.19 -12.50
C THR A 17 5.45 -9.70 -12.28
N LEU A 18 6.41 -8.78 -12.12
CA LEU A 18 7.76 -9.13 -11.69
C LEU A 18 7.76 -9.46 -10.19
N ALA A 19 7.51 -10.72 -9.83
CA ALA A 19 7.77 -11.24 -8.49
C ALA A 19 9.28 -11.50 -8.31
N GLY A 20 10.08 -10.43 -8.29
CA GLY A 20 11.51 -10.52 -8.04
C GLY A 20 11.81 -10.65 -6.55
N SER A 21 12.56 -11.66 -6.14
CA SER A 21 13.14 -11.70 -4.78
C SER A 21 14.13 -10.53 -4.65
N PHE A 22 13.76 -9.51 -3.89
CA PHE A 22 14.61 -8.35 -3.67
C PHE A 22 15.87 -8.78 -2.90
N LYS A 23 17.06 -8.64 -3.50
CA LYS A 23 18.34 -8.90 -2.83
C LYS A 23 18.52 -8.06 -1.54
N HIS A 24 17.82 -6.93 -1.46
CA HIS A 24 17.61 -6.16 -0.25
C HIS A 24 16.11 -5.80 -0.18
N PRO A 25 15.35 -6.29 0.80
CA PRO A 25 13.94 -5.95 0.90
C PRO A 25 13.78 -4.44 1.07
N ILE A 26 12.92 -3.82 0.25
CA ILE A 26 12.55 -2.42 0.45
C ILE A 26 11.76 -2.34 1.75
N GLU A 27 12.11 -1.39 2.62
CA GLU A 27 11.49 -1.23 3.92
C GLU A 27 11.00 0.21 4.11
N TRP A 28 9.79 0.34 4.60
CA TRP A 28 9.24 1.62 5.03
C TRP A 28 9.28 1.70 6.55
N LYS A 29 9.63 2.86 7.08
CA LYS A 29 9.71 3.09 8.53
C LYS A 29 8.52 3.93 8.96
N ALA A 30 7.70 3.35 9.84
CA ALA A 30 6.56 4.02 10.44
C ALA A 30 6.93 4.56 11.83
N SER A 31 6.43 5.74 12.16
CA SER A 31 6.59 6.36 13.48
C SER A 31 5.29 7.02 13.94
N ASP A 32 5.25 7.35 15.22
CA ASP A 32 4.13 8.08 15.84
C ASP A 32 2.79 7.39 15.67
N PHE A 33 2.79 6.05 15.62
CA PHE A 33 1.55 5.30 15.53
C PHE A 33 0.74 5.46 16.81
N ALA A 34 -0.53 5.79 16.62
CA ALA A 34 -1.50 5.87 17.69
C ALA A 34 -2.90 5.51 17.19
N ILE A 35 -3.69 4.91 18.08
CA ILE A 35 -5.14 4.80 17.93
C ILE A 35 -5.78 5.67 19.00
N THR A 36 -6.60 6.62 18.58
CA THR A 36 -7.34 7.53 19.47
C THR A 36 -8.83 7.28 19.30
N CYS A 37 -9.51 6.92 20.39
CA CYS A 37 -10.95 6.67 20.39
C CYS A 37 -11.71 7.80 21.07
N GLY A 38 -12.69 8.35 20.37
CA GLY A 38 -13.69 9.28 20.91
C GLY A 38 -14.92 8.53 21.45
N SER A 39 -16.02 9.26 21.60
CA SER A 39 -17.31 8.69 22.04
C SER A 39 -18.00 7.84 20.97
N GLU A 40 -17.74 8.14 19.69
CA GLU A 40 -18.41 7.49 18.55
C GLU A 40 -17.47 6.52 17.83
N ASP A 41 -16.26 6.98 17.48
CA ASP A 41 -15.34 6.21 16.66
C ASP A 41 -13.88 6.27 17.15
N CYS A 42 -13.09 5.31 16.66
CA CYS A 42 -11.63 5.30 16.78
C CYS A 42 -10.98 5.68 15.46
N ASN A 43 -9.88 6.43 15.54
CA ASN A 43 -9.03 6.75 14.41
C ASN A 43 -7.61 6.27 14.67
N TYR A 44 -6.95 5.75 13.65
CA TYR A 44 -5.50 5.55 13.67
C TYR A 44 -4.79 6.70 12.97
N ASN A 45 -3.54 6.95 13.36
CA ASN A 45 -2.62 7.81 12.64
C ASN A 45 -1.20 7.27 12.76
N PHE A 46 -0.35 7.58 11.77
CA PHE A 46 1.10 7.36 11.81
C PHE A 46 1.81 8.16 10.72
N ASN A 47 3.10 8.40 10.90
CA ASN A 47 4.02 8.86 9.86
C ASN A 47 4.68 7.66 9.18
N ILE A 48 4.98 7.75 7.89
CA ILE A 48 5.66 6.70 7.12
C ILE A 48 6.65 7.30 6.13
N ALA A 49 7.83 6.69 6.02
CA ALA A 49 8.84 7.09 5.05
C ALA A 49 9.52 5.88 4.40
N SER A 50 9.80 6.00 3.10
CA SER A 50 10.69 5.08 2.41
C SER A 50 12.15 5.39 2.73
N ASN A 51 12.97 4.35 2.89
CA ASN A 51 14.43 4.47 2.96
C ASN A 51 15.09 4.48 1.57
N THR A 52 14.31 4.35 0.49
CA THR A 52 14.83 4.33 -0.87
C THR A 52 15.22 5.72 -1.36
N THR A 53 16.06 5.73 -2.38
CA THR A 53 16.36 6.91 -3.19
C THR A 53 15.67 6.80 -4.55
N GLY A 54 15.47 7.93 -5.23
CA GLY A 54 14.89 7.96 -6.58
C GLY A 54 13.36 8.09 -6.58
N PRO A 55 12.69 7.70 -7.67
CA PRO A 55 11.26 7.97 -7.89
C PRO A 55 10.31 7.32 -6.87
N SER A 56 10.71 6.20 -6.27
CA SER A 56 9.93 5.49 -5.23
C SER A 56 10.07 6.08 -3.82
N LYS A 57 10.82 7.18 -3.67
CA LYS A 57 11.02 7.84 -2.38
C LYS A 57 9.76 8.61 -2.01
N PHE A 58 9.24 8.34 -0.81
CA PHE A 58 8.15 9.13 -0.23
C PHE A 58 8.33 9.32 1.27
N LYS A 59 7.63 10.33 1.80
CA LYS A 59 7.44 10.57 3.22
C LYS A 59 6.09 11.25 3.41
N THR A 60 5.21 10.65 4.19
CA THR A 60 3.85 11.17 4.40
C THR A 60 3.30 10.79 5.77
N SER A 61 2.12 11.31 6.11
CA SER A 61 1.33 10.88 7.26
C SER A 61 0.02 10.26 6.78
N CYS A 62 -0.42 9.22 7.48
CA CYS A 62 -1.61 8.46 7.15
C CYS A 62 -2.55 8.44 8.35
N SER A 63 -3.84 8.51 8.09
CA SER A 63 -4.89 8.40 9.11
C SER A 63 -6.12 7.74 8.51
N GLY A 64 -6.94 7.11 9.35
CA GLY A 64 -8.18 6.49 8.93
C GLY A 64 -8.89 5.81 10.09
N VAL A 65 -9.95 5.08 9.77
CA VAL A 65 -10.75 4.33 10.75
C VAL A 65 -10.26 2.87 10.77
N PRO A 66 -9.94 2.30 11.94
CA PRO A 66 -9.56 0.89 12.04
C PRO A 66 -10.69 -0.05 11.57
N ALA A 67 -10.30 -1.20 11.03
CA ALA A 67 -11.19 -2.26 10.54
C ALA A 67 -12.03 -1.92 9.30
N GLU A 68 -11.80 -0.78 8.64
CA GLU A 68 -12.33 -0.54 7.32
C GLU A 68 -11.66 -1.45 6.26
N LYS A 69 -12.44 -1.80 5.23
CA LYS A 69 -11.99 -2.70 4.17
C LYS A 69 -11.14 -1.98 3.13
N ASP A 70 -11.53 -0.75 2.85
CA ASP A 70 -10.97 0.08 1.79
C ASP A 70 -9.72 0.80 2.26
N TYR A 71 -8.91 1.20 1.29
CA TYR A 71 -7.75 2.03 1.56
C TYR A 71 -8.19 3.48 1.71
N SER A 72 -7.58 4.18 2.68
CA SER A 72 -7.73 5.63 2.82
C SER A 72 -6.48 6.32 2.29
N PRO A 73 -6.62 7.43 1.53
CA PRO A 73 -5.48 8.21 1.10
C PRO A 73 -4.75 8.81 2.31
N CYS A 74 -3.42 8.77 2.25
CA CYS A 74 -2.57 9.53 3.16
C CYS A 74 -2.50 11.00 2.72
N GLN A 75 -1.72 11.83 3.41
CA GLN A 75 -1.50 13.23 3.00
C GLN A 75 -0.80 13.35 1.63
N ASP A 76 -0.06 12.32 1.23
CA ASP A 76 0.40 12.15 -0.14
C ASP A 76 -0.61 11.25 -0.84
N GLU A 77 -1.30 11.80 -1.84
CA GLU A 77 -2.36 11.13 -2.59
C GLU A 77 -1.87 9.88 -3.36
N ASN A 78 -0.55 9.75 -3.55
CA ASN A 78 0.03 8.55 -4.16
C ASN A 78 0.29 7.44 -3.15
N THR A 79 -0.01 7.67 -1.88
CA THR A 79 0.14 6.70 -0.80
C THR A 79 -1.20 6.49 -0.13
N GLU A 80 -1.59 5.24 0.04
CA GLU A 80 -2.83 4.87 0.72
C GLU A 80 -2.53 3.83 1.79
N ALA A 81 -3.32 3.83 2.86
CA ALA A 81 -3.17 2.88 3.95
C ALA A 81 -4.51 2.38 4.46
N LYS A 82 -4.49 1.20 5.09
CA LYS A 82 -5.60 0.71 5.91
C LYS A 82 -5.08 -0.11 7.09
N LEU A 83 -5.90 -0.18 8.13
CA LEU A 83 -5.61 -0.94 9.34
C LEU A 83 -6.69 -1.99 9.56
N GLN A 84 -6.33 -3.26 9.55
CA GLN A 84 -7.28 -4.38 9.69
C GLN A 84 -7.03 -5.16 10.98
N VAL A 85 -8.09 -5.73 11.57
CA VAL A 85 -7.94 -6.64 12.72
C VAL A 85 -7.32 -7.94 12.26
N VAL A 86 -6.28 -8.42 12.94
CA VAL A 86 -5.79 -9.79 12.72
C VAL A 86 -6.72 -10.78 13.43
N PRO A 87 -7.38 -11.71 12.71
CA PRO A 87 -8.35 -12.63 13.33
C PRO A 87 -7.71 -13.51 14.41
N GLY A 88 -8.41 -13.68 15.54
CA GLY A 88 -7.98 -14.55 16.63
C GLY A 88 -6.85 -14.01 17.51
N THR A 89 -6.27 -12.84 17.17
CA THR A 89 -5.16 -12.24 17.91
C THR A 89 -5.53 -10.81 18.32
N ARG A 90 -6.25 -10.65 19.43
CA ARG A 90 -6.47 -9.32 20.04
C ARG A 90 -5.31 -9.03 21.01
N PRO A 91 -4.70 -7.83 21.01
CA PRO A 91 -5.01 -6.61 20.24
C PRO A 91 -4.03 -6.37 19.06
N MET A 92 -3.95 -7.29 18.09
CA MET A 92 -3.08 -7.14 16.92
C MET A 92 -3.83 -6.56 15.70
N TRP A 93 -3.12 -5.71 14.98
CA TRP A 93 -3.56 -5.06 13.75
C TRP A 93 -2.61 -5.39 12.60
N SER A 94 -3.16 -5.54 11.41
CA SER A 94 -2.42 -5.61 10.15
C SER A 94 -2.49 -4.26 9.47
N VAL A 95 -1.35 -3.61 9.35
CA VAL A 95 -1.17 -2.36 8.59
C VAL A 95 -0.88 -2.76 7.15
N HIS A 96 -1.63 -2.19 6.22
CA HIS A 96 -1.39 -2.35 4.79
C HIS A 96 -1.15 -0.98 4.18
N ILE A 97 -0.10 -0.86 3.37
CA ILE A 97 0.29 0.40 2.72
C ILE A 97 0.50 0.13 1.22
N GLN A 98 0.02 1.05 0.40
CA GLN A 98 0.32 1.11 -1.02
C GLN A 98 0.97 2.44 -1.35
N HIS A 99 2.02 2.40 -2.17
CA HIS A 99 2.65 3.61 -2.68
C HIS A 99 2.85 3.48 -4.19
N THR A 100 2.45 4.51 -4.93
CA THR A 100 2.54 4.56 -6.39
C THR A 100 3.48 5.66 -6.85
N TRP A 101 4.30 5.40 -7.86
CA TRP A 101 5.12 6.41 -8.52
C TRP A 101 5.20 6.17 -10.02
N ILE A 102 5.64 7.20 -10.75
CA ILE A 102 5.94 7.12 -12.18
C ILE A 102 7.45 7.10 -12.37
N GLU A 103 7.94 6.21 -13.24
CA GLU A 103 9.33 6.17 -13.67
C GLU A 103 9.40 5.81 -15.15
N GLY A 104 9.88 6.77 -15.97
CA GLY A 104 9.77 6.68 -17.42
C GLY A 104 8.29 6.70 -17.87
N GLU A 105 7.91 5.74 -18.69
CA GLU A 105 6.54 5.54 -19.17
C GLU A 105 5.71 4.63 -18.25
N ALA A 106 6.33 4.04 -17.23
CA ALA A 106 5.69 3.06 -16.36
C ALA A 106 5.14 3.68 -15.08
N ARG A 107 3.95 3.22 -14.65
CA ARG A 107 3.40 3.42 -13.31
C ARG A 107 3.69 2.20 -12.46
N TYR A 108 4.35 2.41 -11.33
CA TYR A 108 4.65 1.36 -10.36
C TYR A 108 3.79 1.52 -9.12
N THR A 109 3.42 0.39 -8.53
CA THR A 109 2.75 0.32 -7.22
C THR A 109 3.46 -0.71 -6.36
N ALA A 110 3.93 -0.28 -5.19
CA ALA A 110 4.47 -1.12 -4.15
C ALA A 110 3.42 -1.37 -3.06
N HIS A 111 3.40 -2.58 -2.53
CA HIS A 111 2.57 -2.99 -1.40
C HIS A 111 3.47 -3.43 -0.25
N GLY A 112 3.14 -3.00 0.96
CA GLY A 112 3.82 -3.42 2.18
C GLY A 112 2.82 -3.71 3.29
N ASP A 113 3.14 -4.70 4.11
CA ASP A 113 2.25 -5.22 5.13
C ASP A 113 3.02 -5.48 6.44
N ALA A 114 2.44 -5.11 7.58
CA ALA A 114 3.05 -5.38 8.88
C ALA A 114 1.99 -5.64 9.97
N ASN A 115 2.24 -6.64 10.81
CA ASN A 115 1.43 -6.88 12.00
C ASN A 115 2.01 -6.12 13.19
N ILE A 116 1.17 -5.37 13.90
CA ILE A 116 1.53 -4.53 15.04
C ILE A 116 0.55 -4.70 16.20
N THR A 117 0.95 -4.30 17.40
CA THR A 117 0.06 -4.15 18.55
C THR A 117 -0.42 -2.70 18.67
N ASN A 118 -1.49 -2.47 19.43
CA ASN A 118 -1.95 -1.12 19.79
C ASN A 118 -0.91 -0.29 20.57
N THR A 119 0.12 -0.91 21.13
CA THR A 119 1.22 -0.24 21.87
C THR A 119 2.42 0.09 21.01
N ALA A 120 2.46 -0.34 19.75
CA ALA A 120 3.58 -0.06 18.86
C ALA A 120 3.59 1.42 18.49
N ASN A 121 4.59 2.18 18.91
CA ASN A 121 4.73 3.58 18.48
C ASN A 121 5.48 3.70 17.13
N SER A 122 6.37 2.75 16.84
CA SER A 122 7.11 2.68 15.57
C SER A 122 7.23 1.23 15.13
N PHE A 123 7.33 1.03 13.81
CA PHE A 123 7.47 -0.30 13.21
C PHE A 123 8.07 -0.19 11.81
N THR A 124 8.48 -1.34 11.26
CA THR A 124 8.97 -1.46 9.89
C THR A 124 7.92 -2.18 9.05
N VAL A 125 7.64 -1.66 7.87
CA VAL A 125 6.75 -2.27 6.88
C VAL A 125 7.61 -2.79 5.72
N PRO A 126 7.84 -4.10 5.63
CA PRO A 126 8.51 -4.68 4.47
C PRO A 126 7.61 -4.58 3.23
N VAL A 127 8.19 -4.21 2.09
CA VAL A 127 7.51 -4.28 0.80
C VAL A 127 7.46 -5.74 0.35
N THR A 128 6.24 -6.25 0.18
CA THR A 128 5.95 -7.64 -0.18
C THR A 128 5.79 -7.83 -1.68
N ARG A 129 5.39 -6.78 -2.39
CA ARG A 129 5.13 -6.81 -3.83
C ARG A 129 5.37 -5.45 -4.48
N VAL A 130 5.92 -5.47 -5.69
CA VAL A 130 5.93 -4.32 -6.60
C VAL A 130 5.38 -4.77 -7.94
N SER A 131 4.48 -3.98 -8.53
CA SER A 131 3.98 -4.19 -9.88
C SER A 131 4.12 -2.93 -10.70
N GLY A 132 4.50 -3.06 -11.97
CA GLY A 132 4.57 -1.97 -12.94
C GLY A 132 3.58 -2.20 -14.07
N VAL A 133 2.99 -1.12 -14.58
CA VAL A 133 2.18 -1.09 -15.80
C VAL A 133 2.71 0.01 -16.72
N ILE A 134 2.69 -0.25 -18.02
CA ILE A 134 3.07 0.69 -19.08
C ILE A 134 1.83 0.95 -19.92
#